data_AF-A0A8T6VGM7-F1
#
_entry.id   AF-A0A8T6VGM7-F1
#
_cell.length_a   1.000
_cell.length_b   1.000
_cell.length_c   1.000
_cell.angle_alpha   90.00
_cell.angle_beta   90.00
_cell.angle_gamma   90.00
#
_symmetry.space_group_name_H-M   'P 1'
#
loop_
_entity.id
_entity.type
_entity.pdbx_description
1 polymer ?
#
loop_
_entity_poly.entity_id
_entity_poly.type
_entity_poly.pdbx_seq_one_letter_code
_entity_poly.pdbx_strand_id
1 'polypeptide(L)' 'MKYIPPHKLKVLMAMFFGTGALGIIMGLTNEHFFITFLGTINLCLGGFFGYVFFTQPAKIRDKKRKK' A
#
# COMPACT_ATOMS: atom_id res chain seq x y z
N MET A 1 3.47 -16.53 3.69
CA MET A 1 3.62 -15.08 3.96
C MET A 1 3.46 -14.83 5.45
N LYS A 2 4.33 -14.04 6.09
CA LYS A 2 4.21 -13.69 7.51
C LYS A 2 3.01 -12.75 7.70
N TYR A 3 2.19 -12.98 8.72
CA TYR A 3 1.03 -12.13 9.01
C TYR A 3 1.48 -10.71 9.35
N ILE A 4 0.89 -9.72 8.68
CA ILE A 4 1.14 -8.30 8.90
C ILE A 4 -0.10 -7.70 9.57
N PRO A 5 0.02 -6.92 10.65
CA PRO A 5 -1.14 -6.30 11.27
C PRO A 5 -1.90 -5.40 10.26
N PRO A 6 -3.24 -5.51 10.17
CA PRO A 6 -4.04 -4.80 9.16
C PRO A 6 -3.92 -3.27 9.26
N HIS A 7 -3.69 -2.74 10.47
CA HIS A 7 -3.42 -1.31 10.66
C HIS A 7 -2.14 -0.86 9.94
N LYS A 8 -1.05 -1.63 10.07
CA LYS A 8 0.22 -1.30 9.41
C LYS A 8 0.07 -1.39 7.89
N LEU A 9 -0.69 -2.37 7.41
CA LEU A 9 -0.91 -2.57 5.98
C LEU A 9 -1.76 -1.47 5.36
N LYS A 10 -2.77 -0.95 6.07
CA LYS A 10 -3.53 0.24 5.65
C LYS A 10 -2.66 1.49 5.56
N VAL A 11 -1.82 1.73 6.58
CA VAL A 11 -0.90 2.89 6.58
C VAL A 11 0.09 2.77 5.43
N LEU A 12 0.65 1.58 5.21
CA LEU A 12 1.60 1.32 4.14
C LEU A 12 0.98 1.52 2.75
N MET A 13 -0.24 1.00 2.55
CA MET A 13 -1.02 1.22 1.33
C MET A 13 -1.27 2.71 1.09
N ALA A 14 -1.70 3.46 2.12
CA ALA A 14 -1.98 4.89 2.01
C ALA A 14 -0.72 5.71 1.70
N MET A 15 0.42 5.37 2.31
CA MET A 15 1.70 6.02 2.01
C MET A 15 2.11 5.81 0.56
N PHE A 16 2.09 4.57 0.08
CA PHE A 16 2.50 4.27 -1.29
C PHE A 16 1.53 4.84 -2.34
N PHE A 17 0.22 4.77 -2.11
CA PHE A 17 -0.75 5.41 -3.01
C PHE A 17 -0.64 6.93 -3.00
N GLY A 18 -0.49 7.55 -1.83
CA GLY A 18 -0.36 9.01 -1.71
C GLY A 18 0.91 9.52 -2.40
N THR A 19 2.07 8.94 -2.06
CA THR A 19 3.34 9.32 -2.68
C THR A 19 3.39 8.97 -4.17
N GLY A 20 2.83 7.84 -4.57
CA GLY A 20 2.74 7.44 -5.99
C GLY A 20 1.88 8.39 -6.81
N ALA A 21 0.69 8.75 -6.32
CA ALA A 21 -0.19 9.71 -6.99
C ALA A 21 0.45 11.09 -7.11
N LEU A 22 1.07 11.60 -6.03
CA LEU A 22 1.79 12.88 -6.07
C LEU A 22 2.99 12.84 -7.02
N GLY A 23 3.75 11.74 -7.03
CA GLY A 23 4.87 11.54 -7.94
C GLY A 23 4.45 11.53 -9.40
N ILE A 24 3.32 10.88 -9.73
CA ILE A 24 2.77 10.89 -11.09
C ILE A 24 2.35 12.30 -11.49
N ILE A 25 1.61 13.02 -10.62
CA ILE A 25 1.15 14.38 -10.90
C ILE A 25 2.36 15.31 -11.14
N MET A 26 3.31 15.34 -10.21
CA MET A 26 4.50 16.18 -10.33
C MET A 26 5.39 15.81 -11.52
N GLY A 27 5.54 14.51 -11.77
CA GLY A 27 6.34 14.01 -12.90
C GLY A 27 5.73 14.39 -14.25
N LEU A 28 4.41 14.34 -14.39
CA LEU A 28 3.71 14.76 -15.60
C LEU A 28 3.78 16.27 -15.80
N THR A 29 3.61 17.07 -14.74
CA THR A 29 3.64 18.54 -14.82
C THR A 29 4.99 19.10 -15.23
N ASN A 30 6.09 18.42 -14.87
CA ASN A 30 7.45 18.89 -15.14
C ASN A 30 8.18 18.05 -16.21
N GLU A 31 7.45 17.23 -16.96
CA GLU A 31 7.98 16.33 -18.02
C GLU A 31 9.11 15.40 -17.53
N HIS A 32 9.12 15.09 -16.23
CA HIS A 32 10.12 14.23 -15.60
C HIS A 32 9.68 12.77 -15.67
N PHE A 33 10.00 12.12 -16.80
CA PHE A 33 9.68 10.70 -17.05
C PHE A 33 10.07 9.78 -15.88
N PHE A 34 11.26 10.00 -15.28
CA PHE A 34 11.72 9.20 -14.14
C PHE A 34 10.83 9.33 -12.90
N ILE A 35 10.34 10.53 -12.61
CA ILE A 35 9.48 10.79 -11.44
C ILE A 35 8.11 10.15 -11.67
N THR A 36 7.55 10.29 -12.89
CA THR A 36 6.31 9.60 -13.27
C THR A 36 6.46 8.09 -13.18
N PHE A 37 7.56 7.53 -13.70
CA PHE A 37 7.84 6.10 -13.65
C PHE A 37 7.99 5.58 -12.21
N LEU A 38 8.71 6.31 -11.36
CA LEU A 38 8.80 6.02 -9.92
C LEU A 38 7.43 6.09 -9.24
N GLY A 39 6.60 7.08 -9.60
CA GLY A 39 5.23 7.21 -9.12
C GLY A 39 4.34 6.03 -9.53
N THR A 40 4.46 5.54 -10.78
CA THR A 40 3.76 4.35 -11.27
C THR A 40 4.18 3.09 -10.51
N ILE A 41 5.48 2.88 -10.31
CA ILE A 41 6.00 1.76 -9.51
C ILE A 41 5.40 1.79 -8.09
N ASN A 42 5.37 2.98 -7.49
CA ASN A 42 4.86 3.20 -6.16
C ASN A 42 3.34 2.92 -6.06
N LEU A 43 2.59 3.26 -7.11
CA LEU A 43 1.18 2.92 -7.25
C LEU A 43 0.96 1.39 -7.38
N CYS A 44 1.82 0.68 -8.12
CA CYS A 44 1.81 -0.78 -8.20
C CYS A 44 2.12 -1.44 -6.85
N LEU A 45 3.08 -0.92 -6.09
CA LEU A 45 3.38 -1.37 -4.73
C LEU A 45 2.18 -1.15 -3.80
N GLY A 46 1.55 0.03 -3.85
CA GLY A 46 0.31 0.30 -3.13
C GLY A 46 -0.79 -0.71 -3.46
N GLY A 47 -0.98 -1.01 -4.75
CA GLY A 47 -1.92 -2.03 -5.23
C GLY A 47 -1.58 -3.44 -4.74
N PHE A 48 -0.30 -3.82 -4.73
CA PHE A 48 0.16 -5.09 -4.19
C PHE A 48 -0.12 -5.21 -2.69
N PHE A 49 0.14 -4.18 -1.90
CA PHE A 49 -0.19 -4.18 -0.46
C PHE A 49 -1.70 -4.18 -0.22
N GLY A 50 -2.49 -3.54 -1.10
CA GLY A 50 -3.95 -3.66 -1.12
C GLY A 50 -4.41 -5.09 -1.39
N TYR A 51 -3.84 -5.75 -2.40
CA TYR A 51 -4.11 -7.16 -2.68
C TYR A 51 -3.78 -8.06 -1.49
N VAL A 52 -2.62 -7.86 -0.85
CA VAL A 52 -2.27 -8.58 0.39
C VAL A 52 -3.27 -8.28 1.50
N PHE A 53 -3.73 -7.03 1.65
CA PHE A 53 -4.72 -6.67 2.66
C PHE A 53 -6.05 -7.40 2.46
N PHE A 54 -6.50 -7.56 1.21
CA PHE A 54 -7.75 -8.27 0.89
C PHE A 54 -7.62 -9.80 0.95
N THR A 55 -6.47 -10.35 0.56
CA THR A 55 -6.27 -11.81 0.48
C THR A 55 -5.71 -12.42 1.76
N GLN A 56 -5.18 -11.61 2.67
CA GLN A 56 -4.72 -12.11 3.95
C GLN A 56 -5.92 -12.64 4.73
N PRO A 57 -5.94 -13.94 5.11
CA PRO A 57 -7.01 -14.47 5.93
C PRO A 57 -7.04 -13.62 7.19
N ALA A 58 -8.20 -13.04 7.49
CA ALA A 58 -8.41 -12.33 8.74
C ALA A 58 -7.87 -13.26 9.82
N LYS A 59 -6.85 -12.83 10.57
CA LYS A 59 -6.42 -13.58 11.75
C LYS A 59 -7.71 -13.72 12.53
N ILE A 60 -8.30 -14.92 12.52
CA ILE A 60 -9.41 -15.27 13.38
C ILE A 60 -8.89 -14.78 14.70
N ARG A 61 -9.52 -13.70 15.16
CA ARG A 61 -9.25 -13.15 16.47
C ARG A 61 -9.73 -14.30 17.33
N ASP A 62 -8.82 -15.21 17.64
CA ASP A 62 -8.93 -16.13 18.75
C ASP A 62 -9.11 -15.19 19.93
N LYS A 63 -10.37 -14.82 20.17
CA LYS A 63 -10.91 -14.38 21.44
C LYS A 63 -10.92 -15.58 22.40
N LYS A 64 -9.96 -16.52 22.26
CA LYS A 64 -9.60 -17.40 23.36
C LYS A 64 -8.74 -16.57 24.30
N ARG A 65 -9.42 -16.13 25.36
CA ARG A 65 -8.98 -15.52 26.63
C ARG A 65 -9.30 -14.02 26.72
N LYS A 66 -9.99 -13.54 27.76
CA LYS A 66 -10.49 -14.17 29.00
C LYS A 66 -11.40 -13.11 29.66
N LYS A 67 -12.53 -13.57 30.23
CA LYS A 67 -13.43 -12.93 31.21
C LYS A 67 -13.74 -11.45 31.02
#